data_AF-A0AAC9R6J2-F1
#
_entry.id   AF-A0AAC9R6J2-F1
#
_cell.length_a   1.000
_cell.length_b   1.000
_cell.length_c   1.000
_cell.angle_alpha   90.00
_cell.angle_beta   90.00
_cell.angle_gamma   90.00
#
_symmetry.space_group_name_H-M   'P 1'
#
loop_
_entity.id
_entity.type
_entity.pdbx_description
1 polymer ?
#
loop_
_entity_poly.entity_id
_entity_poly.type
_entity_poly.pdbx_seq_one_letter_code
_entity_poly.pdbx_strand_id
1 'polypeptide(L)'
;MSFSNENQSLKQLIVLGNGFDLACGLKSTYSDFFDYIYGQKTVNNTNPNNFWYEIFKNYKQNSIENWADIEEQILVQLKNIASLYNNRLLIEGKGNSETSSLLHNGYNIDNNHYLTAESLLLNSYKVKSEKESQNILKNQLSILEKDFLEYLKIQINETIHPNLFHNYYLKTLIMLCYIQCLNTKKYNKSNLIFEIQSSSMYSSALQKDKFKSEINNIQSEVNNNETICLSFNYTKVMKNLNIRNIHGDLDNGNIIFGIDYDKLNKNFEINEGNSTNNKAGNDEYKLKKSPIEFSKSYRVLENGLTSTFDISSDIDIIKIYGHGLGKADYSYYQSILDSVDLYHGKTKVMFFWSDYEGKEKEQIHKDFVKGVTNLIEEYGTTFTNKDHGRNLFTKLLLENRLTIEEIPVNALFLNV
;
A
#
# COMPACT_ATOMS: atom_id res chain seq x y z
N MET A 1 31.45 -28.55 -18.52
CA MET A 1 31.04 -27.65 -19.61
C MET A 1 29.56 -27.35 -19.44
N SER A 2 29.23 -26.27 -18.73
CA SER A 2 27.86 -25.76 -18.67
C SER A 2 27.70 -24.80 -19.85
N PHE A 3 26.81 -25.16 -20.78
CA PHE A 3 26.40 -24.26 -21.86
C PHE A 3 25.90 -22.96 -21.25
N SER A 4 26.48 -21.84 -21.69
CA SER A 4 26.04 -20.51 -21.34
C SER A 4 24.69 -20.24 -22.01
N ASN A 5 23.64 -20.04 -21.20
CA ASN A 5 22.37 -19.48 -21.67
C ASN A 5 22.53 -17.97 -21.91
N GLU A 6 23.36 -17.61 -22.88
CA GLU A 6 23.64 -16.21 -23.24
C GLU A 6 22.46 -15.50 -23.91
N ASN A 7 21.37 -16.20 -24.21
CA ASN A 7 20.18 -15.67 -24.91
C ASN A 7 18.89 -15.62 -24.08
N GLN A 8 18.90 -15.94 -22.78
CA GLN A 8 17.67 -15.85 -21.98
C GLN A 8 17.44 -14.39 -21.56
N SER A 9 16.25 -13.85 -21.86
CA SER A 9 15.81 -12.53 -21.40
C SER A 9 15.59 -12.54 -19.89
N LEU A 10 16.01 -11.47 -19.22
CA LEU A 10 15.90 -11.31 -17.77
C LEU A 10 14.43 -11.39 -17.32
N LYS A 11 14.09 -12.37 -16.47
CA LYS A 11 12.79 -12.46 -15.82
C LYS A 11 12.75 -11.58 -14.59
N GLN A 12 11.83 -10.62 -14.56
CA GLN A 12 11.79 -9.65 -13.47
C GLN A 12 10.39 -9.47 -12.88
N LEU A 13 10.34 -9.38 -11.55
CA LEU A 13 9.20 -8.89 -10.79
C LEU A 13 9.47 -7.45 -10.38
N ILE A 14 8.56 -6.55 -10.73
CA ILE A 14 8.57 -5.17 -10.24
C ILE A 14 7.51 -5.02 -9.16
N VAL A 15 7.88 -4.42 -8.03
CA VAL A 15 6.95 -4.09 -6.94
C VAL A 15 6.92 -2.58 -6.80
N LEU A 16 5.75 -1.98 -7.05
CA LEU A 16 5.55 -0.53 -6.95
C LEU A 16 4.62 -0.20 -5.79
N GLY A 17 5.07 0.67 -4.89
CA GLY A 17 4.25 1.28 -3.86
C GLY A 17 3.96 2.74 -4.12
N ASN A 18 3.08 3.33 -3.30
CA ASN A 18 2.53 4.68 -3.48
C ASN A 18 3.60 5.79 -3.65
N GLY A 19 4.80 5.59 -3.10
CA GLY A 19 5.95 6.46 -3.31
C GLY A 19 6.37 6.60 -4.78
N PHE A 20 5.98 5.67 -5.66
CA PHE A 20 6.13 5.84 -7.11
C PHE A 20 5.28 7.00 -7.63
N ASP A 21 4.00 7.03 -7.28
CA ASP A 21 3.09 8.11 -7.71
C ASP A 21 3.51 9.46 -7.11
N LEU A 22 3.94 9.46 -5.84
CA LEU A 22 4.49 10.64 -5.17
C LEU A 22 5.73 11.17 -5.88
N ALA A 23 6.68 10.30 -6.26
CA ALA A 23 7.87 10.70 -7.00
C ALA A 23 7.54 11.26 -8.40
N CYS A 24 6.42 10.80 -9.00
CA CYS A 24 5.90 11.34 -10.25
C CYS A 24 5.06 12.63 -10.07
N GLY A 25 4.91 13.12 -8.83
CA GLY A 25 4.25 14.39 -8.51
C GLY A 25 2.73 14.29 -8.31
N LEU A 26 2.17 13.09 -8.23
CA LEU A 26 0.76 12.89 -7.88
C LEU A 26 0.58 12.97 -6.36
N LYS A 27 -0.38 13.75 -5.88
CA LYS A 27 -0.68 13.82 -4.44
C LYS A 27 -1.56 12.63 -4.07
N SER A 28 -0.95 11.49 -3.82
CA SER A 28 -1.64 10.22 -3.55
C SER A 28 -1.57 9.80 -2.08
N THR A 29 -1.14 10.67 -1.17
CA THR A 29 -1.20 10.37 0.27
C THR A 29 -2.63 10.50 0.81
N TYR A 30 -2.95 9.74 1.86
CA TYR A 30 -4.23 9.90 2.56
C TYR A 30 -4.37 11.28 3.20
N SER A 31 -3.27 11.87 3.69
CA SER A 31 -3.28 13.24 4.22
C SER A 31 -3.65 14.28 3.16
N ASP A 32 -3.08 14.21 1.95
CA ASP A 32 -3.43 15.13 0.86
C ASP A 32 -4.90 14.99 0.46
N PHE A 33 -5.42 13.75 0.46
CA PHE A 33 -6.83 13.48 0.20
C PHE A 33 -7.74 14.12 1.25
N PHE A 34 -7.48 13.90 2.54
CA PHE A 34 -8.30 14.50 3.59
C PHE A 34 -8.16 16.03 3.64
N ASP A 35 -6.98 16.58 3.34
CA ASP A 35 -6.80 18.03 3.17
C ASP A 35 -7.66 18.58 2.03
N TYR A 36 -7.74 17.86 0.91
CA TYR A 36 -8.63 18.18 -0.19
C TYR A 36 -10.11 18.10 0.22
N ILE A 37 -10.53 17.01 0.88
CA ILE A 37 -11.92 16.84 1.32
C ILE A 37 -12.33 17.94 2.30
N TYR A 38 -11.55 18.19 3.34
CA TYR A 38 -11.88 19.19 4.37
C TYR A 38 -11.69 20.63 3.89
N GLY A 39 -10.90 20.86 2.83
CA GLY A 39 -10.70 22.18 2.22
C GLY A 39 -11.81 22.59 1.24
N GLN A 40 -12.63 21.65 0.76
CA GLN A 40 -13.74 21.97 -0.13
C GLN A 40 -14.86 22.69 0.65
N LYS A 41 -15.24 23.90 0.21
CA LYS A 41 -16.39 24.67 0.76
C LYS A 41 -17.72 23.89 0.70
N THR A 42 -17.77 22.84 -0.13
CA THR A 42 -18.89 21.93 -0.37
C THR A 42 -18.53 20.49 0.05
N VAL A 43 -18.29 20.26 1.34
CA VAL A 43 -18.50 18.91 1.95
C VAL A 43 -19.98 18.49 1.85
N ASN A 44 -20.87 19.35 1.33
CA ASN A 44 -22.31 19.13 1.20
C ASN A 44 -22.76 18.10 0.13
N ASN A 45 -21.86 17.58 -0.72
CA ASN A 45 -22.19 16.46 -1.63
C ASN A 45 -21.61 15.11 -1.18
N THR A 46 -20.68 15.09 -0.23
CA THR A 46 -20.31 13.89 0.53
C THR A 46 -21.29 13.73 1.68
N ASN A 47 -21.71 12.51 2.00
CA ASN A 47 -22.64 12.28 3.11
C ASN A 47 -22.01 12.83 4.41
N PRO A 48 -22.50 13.95 4.99
CA PRO A 48 -21.83 14.61 6.12
C PRO A 48 -21.78 13.73 7.37
N ASN A 49 -22.49 12.60 7.36
CA ASN A 49 -22.57 11.63 8.44
C ASN A 49 -21.72 10.37 8.19
N ASN A 50 -20.72 10.41 7.29
CA ASN A 50 -19.83 9.27 7.10
C ASN A 50 -18.97 9.05 8.35
N PHE A 51 -18.99 7.82 8.85
CA PHE A 51 -18.24 7.41 10.04
C PHE A 51 -16.76 7.81 9.96
N TRP A 52 -16.09 7.53 8.84
CA TRP A 52 -14.66 7.74 8.70
C TRP A 52 -14.29 9.22 8.67
N TYR A 53 -15.09 10.05 7.99
CA TYR A 53 -14.82 11.50 7.98
C TYR A 53 -14.84 12.10 9.38
N GLU A 54 -15.74 11.64 10.26
CA GLU A 54 -15.77 12.08 11.65
C GLU A 54 -14.56 11.58 12.45
N ILE A 55 -14.15 10.32 12.30
CA ILE A 55 -12.94 9.79 12.93
C ILE A 55 -11.71 10.61 12.53
N PHE A 56 -11.44 10.72 11.23
CA PHE A 56 -10.23 11.37 10.72
C PHE A 56 -10.21 12.88 11.02
N LYS A 57 -11.36 13.54 11.03
CA LYS A 57 -11.47 14.96 11.40
C LYS A 57 -11.11 15.19 12.87
N ASN A 58 -11.64 14.36 13.77
CA ASN A 58 -11.31 14.45 15.19
C ASN A 58 -9.83 14.14 15.44
N TYR A 59 -9.27 13.13 14.77
CA TYR A 59 -7.87 12.76 14.95
C TYR A 59 -6.92 13.85 14.47
N LYS A 60 -7.24 14.46 13.31
CA LYS A 60 -6.51 15.61 12.79
C LYS A 60 -6.55 16.81 13.75
N GLN A 61 -7.73 17.12 14.30
CA GLN A 61 -7.89 18.22 15.26
C GLN A 61 -7.12 17.98 16.57
N ASN A 62 -7.07 16.73 17.02
CA ASN A 62 -6.32 16.33 18.22
C ASN A 62 -4.82 16.13 17.96
N SER A 63 -4.33 16.44 16.75
CA SER A 63 -2.92 16.32 16.37
C SER A 63 -2.33 14.93 16.63
N ILE A 64 -3.12 13.88 16.38
CA ILE A 64 -2.65 12.50 16.53
C ILE A 64 -1.63 12.20 15.42
N GLU A 65 -0.49 11.61 15.80
CA GLU A 65 0.53 11.18 14.84
C GLU A 65 -0.05 10.09 13.91
N ASN A 66 0.30 10.13 12.62
CA ASN A 66 -0.23 9.21 11.60
C ASN A 66 -1.77 9.17 11.55
N TRP A 67 -2.45 10.27 11.91
CA TRP A 67 -3.92 10.32 11.97
C TRP A 67 -4.59 9.84 10.68
N ALA A 68 -3.97 10.04 9.52
CA ALA A 68 -4.51 9.67 8.22
C ALA A 68 -4.25 8.22 7.81
N ASP A 69 -3.61 7.39 8.64
CA ASP A 69 -3.39 5.97 8.35
C ASP A 69 -4.73 5.22 8.40
N ILE A 70 -5.35 5.07 7.22
CA ILE A 70 -6.66 4.45 7.09
C ILE A 70 -6.63 3.00 7.56
N GLU A 71 -5.58 2.25 7.27
CA GLU A 71 -5.52 0.82 7.56
C GLU A 71 -5.38 0.56 9.07
N GLU A 72 -4.54 1.35 9.74
CA GLU A 72 -4.45 1.31 11.19
C GLU A 72 -5.79 1.67 11.82
N GLN A 73 -6.45 2.72 11.33
CA GLN A 73 -7.75 3.12 11.86
C GLN A 73 -8.84 2.08 11.63
N ILE A 74 -8.85 1.36 10.51
CA ILE A 74 -9.82 0.25 10.34
C ILE A 74 -9.66 -0.76 11.49
N LEU A 75 -8.42 -1.11 11.85
CA LEU A 75 -8.17 -2.09 12.91
C LEU A 75 -8.57 -1.54 14.29
N VAL A 76 -8.20 -0.30 14.59
CA VAL A 76 -8.54 0.38 15.85
C VAL A 76 -10.05 0.47 16.02
N GLN A 77 -10.78 0.92 15.00
CA GLN A 77 -12.22 1.11 15.10
C GLN A 77 -12.97 -0.24 15.21
N LEU A 78 -12.51 -1.30 14.54
CA LEU A 78 -13.06 -2.66 14.73
C LEU A 78 -12.85 -3.16 16.17
N LYS A 79 -11.69 -2.92 16.78
CA LYS A 79 -11.44 -3.25 18.20
C LYS A 79 -12.33 -2.46 19.14
N ASN A 80 -12.49 -1.16 18.90
CA ASN A 80 -13.37 -0.30 19.70
C ASN A 80 -14.81 -0.79 19.64
N ILE A 81 -15.31 -1.15 18.45
CA ILE A 81 -16.66 -1.73 18.28
C ILE A 81 -16.79 -3.00 19.12
N ALA A 82 -15.87 -3.96 18.98
CA ALA A 82 -15.90 -5.20 19.75
C ALA A 82 -15.88 -4.94 21.27
N SER A 83 -15.05 -4.00 21.72
CA SER A 83 -14.97 -3.56 23.12
C SER A 83 -16.29 -2.98 23.61
N LEU A 84 -16.92 -2.08 22.84
CA LEU A 84 -18.18 -1.44 23.19
C LEU A 84 -19.34 -2.44 23.34
N TYR A 85 -19.41 -3.46 22.48
CA TYR A 85 -20.40 -4.54 22.61
C TYR A 85 -20.10 -5.46 23.80
N ASN A 86 -18.84 -5.86 23.98
CA ASN A 86 -18.43 -6.73 25.10
C ASN A 86 -18.68 -6.08 26.46
N ASN A 87 -18.46 -4.77 26.57
CA ASN A 87 -18.71 -3.98 27.78
C ASN A 87 -20.18 -3.57 27.95
N ARG A 88 -21.09 -4.04 27.07
CA ARG A 88 -22.54 -3.71 27.07
C ARG A 88 -22.83 -2.21 27.03
N LEU A 89 -21.97 -1.45 26.34
CA LEU A 89 -22.15 -0.01 26.10
C LEU A 89 -22.96 0.23 24.83
N LEU A 90 -22.73 -0.58 23.79
CA LEU A 90 -23.63 -0.72 22.65
C LEU A 90 -24.53 -1.94 22.87
N ILE A 91 -25.82 -1.68 23.09
CA ILE A 91 -26.83 -2.72 23.30
C ILE A 91 -27.85 -2.66 22.17
N GLU A 92 -27.94 -3.74 21.39
CA GLU A 92 -28.86 -3.85 20.25
C GLU A 92 -30.30 -3.45 20.61
N GLY A 93 -30.90 -2.62 19.77
CA GLY A 93 -32.27 -2.12 19.92
C GLY A 93 -32.43 -0.88 20.80
N LYS A 94 -31.42 -0.49 21.59
CA LYS A 94 -31.46 0.76 22.38
C LYS A 94 -31.39 2.00 21.50
N GLY A 95 -32.11 3.04 21.91
CA GLY A 95 -32.10 4.34 21.24
C GLY A 95 -30.85 5.17 21.57
N ASN A 96 -30.64 6.25 20.80
CA ASN A 96 -29.45 7.09 20.91
C ASN A 96 -29.31 7.72 22.31
N SER A 97 -30.38 8.27 22.89
CA SER A 97 -30.36 8.91 24.21
C SER A 97 -29.98 7.94 25.34
N GLU A 98 -30.53 6.73 25.31
CA GLU A 98 -30.18 5.68 26.27
C GLU A 98 -28.71 5.28 26.13
N THR A 99 -28.23 5.15 24.89
CA THR A 99 -26.85 4.77 24.59
C THR A 99 -25.87 5.85 25.02
N SER A 100 -26.12 7.12 24.69
CA SER A 100 -25.32 8.26 25.17
C SER A 100 -25.27 8.31 26.71
N SER A 101 -26.39 8.03 27.38
CA SER A 101 -26.41 7.96 28.84
C SER A 101 -25.54 6.83 29.40
N LEU A 102 -25.48 5.67 28.74
CA LEU A 102 -24.58 4.58 29.12
C LEU A 102 -23.11 4.97 28.92
N LEU A 103 -22.80 5.64 27.81
CA LEU A 103 -21.45 6.10 27.51
C LEU A 103 -20.97 7.13 28.55
N HIS A 104 -21.78 8.10 28.95
CA HIS A 104 -21.39 9.08 29.96
C HIS A 104 -21.20 8.48 31.37
N ASN A 105 -21.92 7.41 31.70
CA ASN A 105 -21.84 6.75 33.00
C ASN A 105 -20.80 5.62 33.05
N GLY A 106 -20.20 5.26 31.91
CA GLY A 106 -19.21 4.20 31.82
C GLY A 106 -17.88 4.63 32.42
N TYR A 107 -17.52 4.09 33.59
CA TYR A 107 -16.38 4.54 34.41
C TYR A 107 -14.98 4.35 33.80
N ASN A 108 -14.84 3.82 32.58
CA ASN A 108 -13.54 3.54 31.92
C ASN A 108 -13.62 3.63 30.38
N ILE A 109 -14.38 4.58 29.84
CA ILE A 109 -14.45 4.79 28.39
C ILE A 109 -13.43 5.86 28.01
N ASP A 110 -12.45 5.50 27.18
CA ASP A 110 -11.55 6.50 26.60
C ASP A 110 -12.27 7.33 25.52
N ASN A 111 -11.68 8.48 25.17
CA ASN A 111 -12.26 9.38 24.17
C ASN A 111 -12.45 8.72 22.80
N ASN A 112 -11.65 7.70 22.47
CA ASN A 112 -11.73 7.02 21.18
C ASN A 112 -12.95 6.10 21.10
N HIS A 113 -13.22 5.32 22.14
CA HIS A 113 -14.43 4.51 22.26
C HIS A 113 -15.70 5.37 22.22
N TYR A 114 -15.68 6.51 22.92
CA TYR A 114 -16.79 7.47 22.89
C TYR A 114 -17.03 7.98 21.46
N LEU A 115 -15.98 8.42 20.77
CA LEU A 115 -16.05 8.88 19.39
C LEU A 115 -16.55 7.79 18.44
N THR A 116 -16.02 6.56 18.53
CA THR A 116 -16.50 5.40 17.74
C THR A 116 -18.01 5.20 17.91
N ALA A 117 -18.49 5.23 19.15
CA ALA A 117 -19.90 5.00 19.45
C ALA A 117 -20.79 6.14 18.90
N GLU A 118 -20.42 7.40 19.13
CA GLU A 118 -21.17 8.54 18.58
C GLU A 118 -21.21 8.53 17.06
N SER A 119 -20.07 8.28 16.39
CA SER A 119 -20.01 8.21 14.93
C SER A 119 -20.88 7.10 14.35
N LEU A 120 -21.02 5.96 15.04
CA LEU A 120 -21.96 4.89 14.65
C LEU A 120 -23.43 5.31 14.82
N LEU A 121 -23.74 6.04 15.89
CA LEU A 121 -25.11 6.51 16.18
C LEU A 121 -25.58 7.58 15.18
N LEU A 122 -24.68 8.29 14.50
CA LEU A 122 -25.03 9.19 13.38
C LEU A 122 -25.71 8.45 12.22
N ASN A 123 -25.46 7.14 12.09
CA ASN A 123 -25.93 6.32 10.98
C ASN A 123 -27.16 5.45 11.34
N SER A 124 -27.64 5.50 12.60
CA SER A 124 -28.74 4.65 13.05
C SER A 124 -29.52 5.24 14.23
N TYR A 125 -30.86 5.16 14.20
CA TYR A 125 -31.73 5.60 15.32
C TYR A 125 -31.71 4.65 16.52
N LYS A 126 -31.26 3.42 16.30
CA LYS A 126 -31.13 2.37 17.28
C LYS A 126 -29.83 1.63 17.03
N VAL A 127 -29.15 1.27 18.12
CA VAL A 127 -27.98 0.42 18.08
C VAL A 127 -28.33 -0.89 17.36
N LYS A 128 -27.51 -1.25 16.39
CA LYS A 128 -27.67 -2.47 15.59
C LYS A 128 -26.99 -3.65 16.26
N SER A 129 -27.00 -4.83 15.64
CA SER A 129 -26.12 -5.91 16.09
C SER A 129 -24.66 -5.59 15.78
N GLU A 130 -23.70 -6.22 16.47
CA GLU A 130 -22.27 -6.02 16.21
C GLU A 130 -21.90 -6.24 14.73
N LYS A 131 -22.44 -7.30 14.12
CA LYS A 131 -22.24 -7.60 12.69
C LYS A 131 -22.83 -6.53 11.79
N GLU A 132 -24.01 -6.01 12.11
CA GLU A 132 -24.62 -4.92 11.34
C GLU A 132 -23.84 -3.60 11.51
N SER A 133 -23.29 -3.31 12.69
CA SER A 133 -22.38 -2.17 12.88
C SER A 133 -21.12 -2.30 12.04
N GLN A 134 -20.53 -3.49 11.94
CA GLN A 134 -19.41 -3.77 11.03
C GLN A 134 -19.81 -3.57 9.56
N ASN A 135 -21.01 -4.00 9.16
CA ASN A 135 -21.51 -3.78 7.80
C ASN A 135 -21.73 -2.29 7.49
N ILE A 136 -22.24 -1.51 8.46
CA ILE A 136 -22.34 -0.05 8.33
C ILE A 136 -20.95 0.54 8.10
N LEU A 137 -19.97 0.13 8.91
CA LEU A 137 -18.59 0.61 8.81
C LEU A 137 -17.97 0.30 7.43
N LYS A 138 -18.19 -0.92 6.91
CA LYS A 138 -17.77 -1.35 5.57
C LYS A 138 -18.42 -0.50 4.47
N ASN A 139 -19.74 -0.29 4.54
CA ASN A 139 -20.46 0.53 3.56
C ASN A 139 -19.99 1.99 3.56
N GLN A 140 -19.72 2.56 4.74
CA GLN A 140 -19.15 3.90 4.85
C GLN A 140 -17.70 3.95 4.33
N LEU A 141 -16.92 2.87 4.48
CA LEU A 141 -15.57 2.77 3.90
C LEU A 141 -15.63 2.80 2.37
N SER A 142 -16.60 2.11 1.76
CA SER A 142 -16.80 2.14 0.30
C SER A 142 -17.15 3.53 -0.25
N ILE A 143 -17.80 4.38 0.56
CA ILE A 143 -18.03 5.78 0.18
C ILE A 143 -16.69 6.55 0.20
N LEU A 144 -15.89 6.38 1.25
CA LEU A 144 -14.57 7.00 1.37
C LEU A 144 -13.64 6.60 0.21
N GLU A 145 -13.67 5.34 -0.19
CA GLU A 145 -12.91 4.80 -1.33
C GLU A 145 -13.34 5.40 -2.66
N LYS A 146 -14.65 5.59 -2.85
CA LYS A 146 -15.19 6.26 -4.03
C LYS A 146 -14.73 7.72 -4.08
N ASP A 147 -14.76 8.41 -2.95
CA ASP A 147 -14.32 9.81 -2.88
C ASP A 147 -12.80 9.93 -3.13
N PHE A 148 -12.01 8.97 -2.64
CA PHE A 148 -10.58 8.89 -2.93
C PHE A 148 -10.30 8.60 -4.41
N LEU A 149 -11.08 7.72 -5.03
CA LEU A 149 -11.03 7.46 -6.46
C LEU A 149 -11.28 8.73 -7.27
N GLU A 150 -12.32 9.48 -6.94
CA GLU A 150 -12.66 10.72 -7.66
C GLU A 150 -11.56 11.78 -7.46
N TYR A 151 -11.03 11.89 -6.24
CA TYR A 151 -9.89 12.76 -5.93
C TYR A 151 -8.67 12.48 -6.82
N LEU A 152 -8.27 11.21 -6.94
CA LEU A 152 -7.16 10.83 -7.81
C LEU A 152 -7.49 11.06 -9.29
N LYS A 153 -8.70 10.70 -9.74
CA LYS A 153 -9.13 10.90 -11.14
C LYS A 153 -9.07 12.36 -11.55
N ILE A 154 -9.46 13.29 -10.67
CA ILE A 154 -9.40 14.73 -10.95
C ILE A 154 -7.94 15.15 -11.22
N GLN A 155 -6.99 14.70 -10.40
CA GLN A 155 -5.57 15.06 -10.54
C GLN A 155 -4.97 14.57 -11.87
N ILE A 156 -5.38 13.39 -12.34
CA ILE A 156 -4.91 12.81 -13.61
C ILE A 156 -5.87 13.05 -14.78
N ASN A 157 -6.77 14.03 -14.67
CA ASN A 157 -7.69 14.38 -15.75
C ASN A 157 -7.05 15.37 -16.72
N GLU A 158 -6.78 14.91 -17.95
CA GLU A 158 -6.17 15.73 -19.02
C GLU A 158 -6.98 16.99 -19.35
N THR A 159 -8.31 16.95 -19.23
CA THR A 159 -9.19 18.09 -19.52
C THR A 159 -9.20 19.12 -18.39
N ILE A 160 -9.18 18.66 -17.13
CA ILE A 160 -9.27 19.54 -15.96
C ILE A 160 -7.89 20.12 -15.59
N HIS A 161 -6.85 19.29 -15.63
CA HIS A 161 -5.48 19.64 -15.24
C HIS A 161 -4.44 19.16 -16.27
N PRO A 162 -4.43 19.72 -17.50
CA PRO A 162 -3.59 19.24 -18.61
C PRO A 162 -2.10 19.21 -18.28
N ASN A 163 -1.58 20.26 -17.63
CA ASN A 163 -0.16 20.34 -17.27
C ASN A 163 0.22 19.32 -16.19
N LEU A 164 -0.63 19.13 -15.17
CA LEU A 164 -0.38 18.16 -14.10
C LEU A 164 -0.42 16.74 -14.65
N PHE A 165 -1.43 16.42 -15.45
CA PHE A 165 -1.54 15.13 -16.14
C PHE A 165 -0.33 14.86 -17.03
N HIS A 166 0.06 15.82 -17.87
CA HIS A 166 1.21 15.67 -18.77
C HIS A 166 2.50 15.41 -18.00
N ASN A 167 2.78 16.19 -16.95
CA ASN A 167 3.97 16.01 -16.13
C ASN A 167 3.97 14.66 -15.42
N TYR A 168 2.85 14.26 -14.80
CA TYR A 168 2.72 12.96 -14.15
C TYR A 168 2.93 11.81 -15.14
N TYR A 169 2.31 11.89 -16.32
CA TYR A 169 2.43 10.88 -17.38
C TYR A 169 3.89 10.72 -17.85
N LEU A 170 4.58 11.83 -18.12
CA LEU A 170 5.98 11.80 -18.54
C LEU A 170 6.90 11.21 -17.46
N LYS A 171 6.76 11.67 -16.22
CA LYS A 171 7.55 11.17 -15.08
C LYS A 171 7.31 9.68 -14.84
N THR A 172 6.06 9.22 -14.99
CA THR A 172 5.69 7.79 -14.88
C THR A 172 6.43 6.95 -15.92
N LEU A 173 6.42 7.38 -17.19
CA LEU A 173 7.13 6.67 -18.26
C LEU A 173 8.64 6.62 -18.03
N ILE A 174 9.24 7.74 -17.58
CA ILE A 174 10.67 7.82 -17.29
C ILE A 174 11.06 6.89 -16.14
N MET A 175 10.34 6.97 -15.02
CA MET A 175 10.63 6.17 -13.82
C MET A 175 10.53 4.68 -14.11
N LEU A 176 9.47 4.28 -14.81
CA LEU A 176 9.25 2.89 -15.15
C LEU A 176 10.29 2.37 -16.14
N CYS A 177 10.63 3.16 -17.16
CA CYS A 177 11.70 2.83 -18.09
C CYS A 177 13.03 2.62 -17.35
N TYR A 178 13.37 3.52 -16.42
CA TYR A 178 14.58 3.40 -15.60
C TYR A 178 14.57 2.10 -14.77
N ILE A 179 13.50 1.85 -14.01
CA ILE A 179 13.38 0.65 -13.17
C ILE A 179 13.47 -0.62 -14.01
N GLN A 180 12.77 -0.69 -15.14
CA GLN A 180 12.76 -1.86 -16.01
C GLN A 180 14.12 -2.13 -16.66
N CYS A 181 14.77 -1.09 -17.19
CA CYS A 181 15.95 -1.24 -18.02
C CYS A 181 17.26 -1.36 -17.22
N LEU A 182 17.28 -0.89 -15.97
CA LEU A 182 18.48 -0.98 -15.14
C LEU A 182 18.84 -2.45 -14.89
N ASN A 183 20.13 -2.79 -15.05
CA ASN A 183 20.69 -4.16 -14.99
C ASN A 183 20.31 -5.08 -16.17
N THR A 184 19.78 -4.52 -17.26
CA THR A 184 19.80 -5.24 -18.55
C THR A 184 21.22 -5.27 -19.11
N LYS A 185 21.49 -6.14 -20.10
CA LYS A 185 22.83 -6.31 -20.68
C LYS A 185 23.39 -5.02 -21.30
N LYS A 186 22.51 -4.16 -21.84
CA LYS A 186 22.87 -2.91 -22.51
C LYS A 186 23.12 -1.76 -21.53
N TYR A 187 22.42 -1.75 -20.40
CA TYR A 187 22.28 -0.57 -19.56
C TYR A 187 22.94 -0.74 -18.18
N ASN A 188 23.93 0.11 -17.93
CA ASN A 188 24.38 0.48 -16.59
C ASN A 188 23.67 1.75 -16.11
N LYS A 189 23.93 2.18 -14.87
CA LYS A 189 23.28 3.36 -14.29
C LYS A 189 23.53 4.63 -15.12
N SER A 190 24.79 4.90 -15.47
CA SER A 190 25.18 6.14 -16.16
C SER A 190 24.66 6.25 -17.59
N ASN A 191 24.77 5.19 -18.40
CA ASN A 191 24.34 5.26 -19.80
C ASN A 191 22.81 5.28 -19.93
N LEU A 192 22.09 4.60 -19.04
CA LEU A 192 20.62 4.64 -19.02
C LEU A 192 20.10 6.04 -18.69
N ILE A 193 20.69 6.72 -17.70
CA ILE A 193 20.34 8.10 -17.38
C ILE A 193 20.55 9.00 -18.59
N PHE A 194 21.70 8.88 -19.27
CA PHE A 194 22.02 9.68 -20.46
C PHE A 194 21.04 9.45 -21.61
N GLU A 195 20.67 8.20 -21.90
CA GLU A 195 19.69 7.90 -22.95
C GLU A 195 18.30 8.45 -22.60
N ILE A 196 17.83 8.26 -21.36
CA ILE A 196 16.54 8.82 -20.90
C ILE A 196 16.55 10.35 -20.99
N GLN A 197 17.63 11.00 -20.56
CA GLN A 197 17.76 12.46 -20.64
C GLN A 197 17.72 12.93 -22.10
N SER A 198 18.38 12.23 -23.01
CA SER A 198 18.35 12.53 -24.44
C SER A 198 16.94 12.39 -25.02
N SER A 199 16.21 11.32 -24.67
CA SER A 199 14.82 11.11 -25.10
C SER A 199 13.87 12.16 -24.51
N SER A 200 14.08 12.55 -23.24
CA SER A 200 13.24 13.54 -22.54
C SER A 200 13.32 14.94 -23.13
N MET A 201 14.28 15.26 -24.02
CA MET A 201 14.27 16.51 -24.79
C MET A 201 13.04 16.66 -25.68
N TYR A 202 12.35 15.55 -25.99
CA TYR A 202 11.11 15.53 -26.78
C TYR A 202 9.84 15.54 -25.92
N SER A 203 9.95 15.78 -24.61
CA SER A 203 8.84 15.74 -23.64
C SER A 203 7.72 16.76 -23.88
N SER A 204 7.97 17.80 -24.69
CA SER A 204 6.98 18.84 -24.98
C SER A 204 5.67 18.24 -25.51
N ALA A 205 4.54 18.87 -25.20
CA ALA A 205 3.22 18.38 -25.62
C ALA A 205 3.11 18.14 -27.14
N LEU A 206 3.79 18.95 -27.97
CA LEU A 206 3.84 18.83 -29.43
C LEU A 206 4.62 17.60 -29.93
N GLN A 207 5.44 16.98 -29.09
CA GLN A 207 6.34 15.88 -29.45
C GLN A 207 6.13 14.62 -28.60
N LYS A 208 4.97 14.52 -27.93
CA LYS A 208 4.60 13.40 -27.04
C LYS A 208 4.75 12.03 -27.70
N ASP A 209 4.38 11.89 -28.98
CA ASP A 209 4.51 10.63 -29.72
C ASP A 209 5.96 10.25 -29.98
N LYS A 210 6.80 11.24 -30.30
CA LYS A 210 8.24 11.03 -30.48
C LYS A 210 8.88 10.63 -29.16
N PHE A 211 8.59 11.34 -28.07
CA PHE A 211 9.06 10.97 -26.74
C PHE A 211 8.68 9.54 -26.38
N LYS A 212 7.41 9.16 -26.58
CA LYS A 212 6.93 7.80 -26.32
C LYS A 212 7.66 6.75 -27.16
N SER A 213 7.92 7.04 -28.44
CA SER A 213 8.68 6.16 -29.31
C SER A 213 10.12 5.96 -28.80
N GLU A 214 10.79 7.03 -28.38
CA GLU A 214 12.16 6.93 -27.85
C GLU A 214 12.22 6.14 -26.54
N ILE A 215 11.26 6.35 -25.62
CA ILE A 215 11.17 5.56 -24.39
C ILE A 215 10.93 4.07 -24.70
N ASN A 216 10.03 3.76 -25.64
CA ASN A 216 9.80 2.38 -26.07
C ASN A 216 11.06 1.75 -26.70
N ASN A 217 11.88 2.53 -27.40
CA ASN A 217 13.15 2.06 -27.96
C ASN A 217 14.14 1.66 -26.85
N ILE A 218 14.22 2.44 -25.76
CA ILE A 218 15.04 2.08 -24.59
C ILE A 218 14.50 0.78 -23.95
N GLN A 219 13.18 0.68 -23.81
CA GLN A 219 12.52 -0.50 -23.24
C GLN A 219 12.55 -1.75 -24.13
N SER A 220 12.99 -1.65 -25.39
CA SER A 220 13.04 -2.80 -26.31
C SER A 220 13.98 -3.92 -25.84
N GLU A 221 14.94 -3.61 -24.96
CA GLU A 221 15.82 -4.59 -24.30
C GLU A 221 15.09 -5.43 -23.25
N VAL A 222 13.93 -4.98 -22.80
CA VAL A 222 13.11 -5.64 -21.78
C VAL A 222 12.06 -6.50 -22.47
N ASN A 223 12.06 -7.79 -22.18
CA ASN A 223 10.98 -8.66 -22.59
C ASN A 223 9.77 -8.45 -21.66
N ASN A 224 8.77 -7.70 -22.15
CA ASN A 224 7.54 -7.43 -21.39
C ASN A 224 6.77 -8.71 -21.00
N ASN A 225 6.93 -9.81 -21.74
CA ASN A 225 6.30 -11.09 -21.39
C ASN A 225 6.97 -11.78 -20.18
N GLU A 226 8.23 -11.41 -19.89
CA GLU A 226 9.01 -11.90 -18.76
C GLU A 226 9.08 -10.84 -17.63
N THR A 227 8.25 -9.79 -17.73
CA THR A 227 8.15 -8.72 -16.73
C THR A 227 6.75 -8.70 -16.14
N ILE A 228 6.66 -9.03 -14.86
CA ILE A 228 5.42 -8.95 -14.09
C ILE A 228 5.51 -7.79 -13.09
N CYS A 229 4.38 -7.18 -12.75
CA CYS A 229 4.32 -6.07 -11.81
C CYS A 229 3.28 -6.31 -10.71
N LEU A 230 3.71 -6.25 -9.45
CA LEU A 230 2.82 -6.17 -8.31
C LEU A 230 2.71 -4.70 -7.89
N SER A 231 1.54 -4.10 -8.10
CA SER A 231 1.31 -2.69 -7.82
C SER A 231 0.44 -2.52 -6.59
N PHE A 232 0.90 -1.67 -5.69
CA PHE A 232 0.13 -1.11 -4.58
C PHE A 232 -0.38 0.31 -4.90
N ASN A 233 -0.05 0.83 -6.08
CA ASN A 233 -0.63 2.08 -6.55
C ASN A 233 -2.07 1.86 -7.01
N TYR A 234 -2.84 2.94 -6.88
CA TYR A 234 -4.20 3.02 -7.39
C TYR A 234 -4.24 3.35 -8.88
N THR A 235 -3.20 4.02 -9.37
CA THR A 235 -3.06 4.44 -10.77
C THR A 235 -2.58 3.30 -11.65
N LYS A 236 -2.91 3.39 -12.95
CA LYS A 236 -2.44 2.41 -13.93
C LYS A 236 -1.11 2.83 -14.53
N VAL A 237 -0.07 2.11 -14.12
CA VAL A 237 1.33 2.40 -14.49
C VAL A 237 1.61 2.13 -15.98
N MET A 238 1.06 1.07 -16.59
CA MET A 238 1.11 0.80 -18.04
C MET A 238 -0.01 -0.16 -18.51
N LYS A 239 -0.41 -0.05 -19.79
CA LYS A 239 -1.43 -0.94 -20.40
C LYS A 239 -0.91 -2.34 -20.80
N ASN A 240 0.39 -2.51 -21.01
CA ASN A 240 0.97 -3.71 -21.65
C ASN A 240 1.82 -4.58 -20.71
N LEU A 241 1.73 -4.40 -19.40
CA LEU A 241 2.39 -5.23 -18.40
C LEU A 241 1.40 -6.21 -17.79
N ASN A 242 1.87 -7.40 -17.41
CA ASN A 242 1.10 -8.30 -16.55
C ASN A 242 1.13 -7.75 -15.11
N ILE A 243 0.10 -6.97 -14.75
CA ILE A 243 0.00 -6.27 -13.46
C ILE A 243 -1.04 -6.94 -12.56
N ARG A 244 -0.71 -7.12 -11.28
CA ARG A 244 -1.67 -7.39 -10.21
C ARG A 244 -1.74 -6.17 -9.28
N ASN A 245 -2.91 -5.56 -9.16
CA ASN A 245 -3.15 -4.41 -8.28
C ASN A 245 -3.70 -4.87 -6.93
N ILE A 246 -2.95 -4.66 -5.85
CA ILE A 246 -3.33 -5.07 -4.50
C ILE A 246 -4.42 -4.17 -3.91
N HIS A 247 -4.38 -2.88 -4.24
CA HIS A 247 -5.34 -1.87 -3.78
C HIS A 247 -6.48 -1.61 -4.77
N GLY A 248 -6.65 -2.49 -5.77
CA GLY A 248 -7.50 -2.21 -6.93
C GLY A 248 -6.94 -1.09 -7.81
N ASP A 249 -7.76 -0.56 -8.72
CA ASP A 249 -7.32 0.47 -9.65
C ASP A 249 -8.42 1.45 -10.08
N LEU A 250 -7.98 2.62 -10.55
CA LEU A 250 -8.85 3.70 -11.00
C LEU A 250 -9.69 3.36 -12.24
N ASP A 251 -9.19 2.49 -13.14
CA ASP A 251 -9.88 2.12 -14.39
C ASP A 251 -11.11 1.26 -14.08
N ASN A 252 -10.94 0.25 -13.23
CA ASN A 252 -12.00 -0.68 -12.81
C ASN A 252 -12.90 -0.10 -11.71
N GLY A 253 -12.46 0.99 -11.07
CA GLY A 253 -13.24 1.69 -10.07
C GLY A 253 -13.33 0.98 -8.73
N ASN A 254 -12.37 0.13 -8.41
CA ASN A 254 -12.42 -0.84 -7.31
C ASN A 254 -11.33 -0.60 -6.26
N ILE A 255 -11.14 0.65 -5.84
CA ILE A 255 -10.20 1.03 -4.78
C ILE A 255 -10.47 0.22 -3.50
N ILE A 256 -9.39 -0.28 -2.89
CA ILE A 256 -9.43 -1.09 -1.68
C ILE A 256 -8.57 -0.42 -0.59
N PHE A 257 -9.24 0.05 0.45
CA PHE A 257 -8.68 0.23 1.77
C PHE A 257 -8.92 -1.03 2.59
N GLY A 258 -7.86 -1.64 3.08
CA GLY A 258 -7.98 -2.91 3.80
C GLY A 258 -6.80 -3.17 4.70
N ILE A 259 -7.01 -4.04 5.67
CA ILE A 259 -5.97 -4.47 6.60
C ILE A 259 -5.31 -5.75 6.07
N ASP A 260 -4.09 -6.00 6.48
CA ASP A 260 -3.47 -7.30 6.37
C ASP A 260 -4.32 -8.41 7.03
N TYR A 261 -4.43 -9.56 6.36
CA TYR A 261 -5.24 -10.69 6.81
C TYR A 261 -4.69 -11.30 8.11
N ASP A 262 -3.38 -11.46 8.22
CA ASP A 262 -2.76 -12.02 9.43
C ASP A 262 -2.90 -11.08 10.61
N LYS A 263 -2.84 -9.75 10.39
CA LYS A 263 -3.16 -8.77 11.43
C LYS A 263 -4.59 -8.94 11.95
N LEU A 264 -5.58 -9.18 11.09
CA LEU A 264 -6.96 -9.41 11.54
C LEU A 264 -7.06 -10.69 12.39
N ASN A 265 -6.47 -11.79 11.92
CA ASN A 265 -6.52 -13.06 12.64
C ASN A 265 -5.84 -12.98 14.01
N LYS A 266 -4.63 -12.41 14.09
CA LYS A 266 -3.90 -12.24 15.37
C LYS A 266 -4.66 -11.40 16.39
N ASN A 267 -5.56 -10.50 15.96
CA ASN A 267 -6.30 -9.61 16.84
C ASN A 267 -7.71 -10.08 17.19
N PHE A 268 -8.29 -11.01 16.41
CA PHE A 268 -9.71 -11.36 16.51
C PHE A 268 -10.01 -12.88 16.46
N GLU A 269 -9.01 -13.75 16.28
CA GLU A 269 -9.22 -15.20 16.42
C GLU A 269 -9.46 -15.60 17.88
N ILE A 270 -10.44 -16.50 18.06
CA ILE A 270 -10.68 -17.17 19.33
C ILE A 270 -9.67 -18.32 19.43
N ASN A 271 -8.78 -18.28 20.42
CA ASN A 271 -8.03 -19.46 20.81
C ASN A 271 -8.98 -20.47 21.47
N GLU A 272 -9.69 -21.29 20.69
CA GLU A 272 -10.53 -22.38 21.23
C GLU A 272 -9.70 -23.50 21.92
N GLY A 273 -8.36 -23.38 21.96
CA GLY A 273 -7.46 -24.42 22.45
C GLY A 273 -6.73 -24.18 23.78
N ASN A 274 -6.70 -22.98 24.36
CA ASN A 274 -5.91 -22.71 25.57
C ASN A 274 -6.71 -22.03 26.68
N SER A 275 -7.79 -22.69 27.11
CA SER A 275 -8.42 -22.43 28.40
C SER A 275 -7.64 -23.12 29.53
N THR A 276 -6.34 -22.84 29.67
CA THR A 276 -5.61 -23.01 30.93
C THR A 276 -4.35 -22.14 30.88
N ASN A 277 -4.32 -21.11 31.73
CA ASN A 277 -3.16 -20.29 32.10
C ASN A 277 -2.84 -19.07 31.23
N ASN A 278 -3.70 -18.05 31.25
CA ASN A 278 -3.23 -16.68 31.20
C ASN A 278 -3.62 -15.96 32.50
N LYS A 279 -2.64 -15.81 33.39
CA LYS A 279 -2.72 -14.93 34.56
C LYS A 279 -2.50 -13.49 34.10
N ALA A 280 -3.44 -12.64 34.52
CA ALA A 280 -3.33 -11.19 34.70
C ALA A 280 -3.04 -10.32 33.46
N GLY A 281 -4.07 -9.62 33.00
CA GLY A 281 -3.91 -8.17 32.82
C GLY A 281 -4.23 -7.54 31.46
N ASN A 282 -4.84 -8.22 30.49
CA ASN A 282 -5.43 -7.55 29.32
C ASN A 282 -6.66 -8.34 28.85
N ASP A 283 -7.82 -7.68 28.84
CA ASP A 283 -9.09 -8.27 28.42
C ASP A 283 -9.04 -8.68 26.94
N GLU A 284 -8.91 -9.98 26.71
CA GLU A 284 -8.81 -10.61 25.39
C GLU A 284 -10.13 -10.42 24.63
N TYR A 285 -10.08 -9.60 23.56
CA TYR A 285 -11.23 -9.24 22.73
C TYR A 285 -11.90 -10.50 22.12
N LYS A 286 -13.09 -10.87 22.60
CA LYS A 286 -13.85 -12.00 22.06
C LYS A 286 -14.72 -11.56 20.89
N LEU A 287 -14.21 -11.64 19.67
CA LEU A 287 -15.05 -11.61 18.48
C LEU A 287 -15.48 -13.04 18.13
N LYS A 288 -16.78 -13.26 17.90
CA LYS A 288 -17.30 -14.59 17.49
C LYS A 288 -16.77 -15.06 16.13
N LYS A 289 -16.28 -14.12 15.31
CA LYS A 289 -15.67 -14.36 14.00
C LYS A 289 -14.82 -13.15 13.61
N SER A 290 -13.61 -13.39 13.08
CA SER A 290 -12.75 -12.33 12.54
C SER A 290 -13.45 -11.59 11.39
N PRO A 291 -13.44 -10.24 11.34
CA PRO A 291 -14.08 -9.44 10.29
C PRO A 291 -13.24 -9.45 9.01
N ILE A 292 -13.06 -10.64 8.42
CA ILE A 292 -12.19 -10.90 7.25
C ILE A 292 -12.54 -10.06 6.02
N GLU A 293 -13.77 -9.54 5.94
CA GLU A 293 -14.24 -8.68 4.85
C GLU A 293 -13.53 -7.33 4.77
N PHE A 294 -12.81 -6.93 5.83
CA PHE A 294 -11.95 -5.75 5.84
C PHE A 294 -10.51 -6.06 5.42
N SER A 295 -10.18 -7.33 5.15
CA SER A 295 -8.84 -7.69 4.67
C SER A 295 -8.67 -7.35 3.20
N LYS A 296 -7.47 -6.88 2.83
CA LYS A 296 -7.12 -6.62 1.42
C LYS A 296 -7.30 -7.87 0.57
N SER A 297 -6.79 -9.01 1.03
CA SER A 297 -6.84 -10.29 0.31
C SER A 297 -8.26 -10.78 0.04
N TYR A 298 -9.16 -10.67 1.02
CA TYR A 298 -10.57 -11.00 0.82
C TYR A 298 -11.20 -10.11 -0.26
N ARG A 299 -10.91 -8.80 -0.23
CA ARG A 299 -11.50 -7.85 -1.17
C ARG A 299 -10.93 -7.96 -2.58
N VAL A 300 -9.64 -8.29 -2.71
CA VAL A 300 -9.04 -8.64 -4.00
C VAL A 300 -9.73 -9.88 -4.59
N LEU A 301 -10.02 -10.88 -3.76
CA LEU A 301 -10.75 -12.09 -4.19
C LEU A 301 -12.21 -11.77 -4.58
N GLU A 302 -12.92 -10.96 -3.78
CA GLU A 302 -14.31 -10.54 -4.02
C GLU A 302 -14.47 -9.78 -5.33
N ASN A 303 -13.46 -9.00 -5.72
CA ASN A 303 -13.45 -8.26 -6.99
C ASN A 303 -13.41 -9.15 -8.24
N GLY A 304 -13.16 -10.47 -8.11
CA GLY A 304 -13.29 -11.44 -9.21
C GLY A 304 -12.31 -11.24 -10.37
N LEU A 305 -11.29 -10.40 -10.20
CA LEU A 305 -10.28 -10.12 -11.23
C LEU A 305 -9.33 -11.32 -11.35
N THR A 306 -9.55 -12.16 -12.36
CA THR A 306 -8.64 -13.24 -12.71
C THR A 306 -7.45 -12.69 -13.50
N SER A 307 -6.23 -12.82 -12.98
CA SER A 307 -5.00 -12.51 -13.72
C SER A 307 -4.13 -13.74 -13.89
N THR A 308 -3.43 -13.86 -15.02
CA THR A 308 -2.35 -14.84 -15.23
C THR A 308 -1.06 -14.46 -14.49
N PHE A 309 -1.19 -13.66 -13.43
CA PHE A 309 -0.07 -13.19 -12.63
C PHE A 309 0.36 -14.34 -11.71
N ASP A 310 1.58 -14.81 -11.92
CA ASP A 310 2.20 -15.87 -11.16
C ASP A 310 3.61 -15.42 -10.76
N ILE A 311 3.96 -15.64 -9.50
CA ILE A 311 5.30 -15.38 -8.98
C ILE A 311 5.95 -16.74 -8.83
N SER A 312 6.87 -17.05 -9.72
CA SER A 312 7.53 -18.34 -9.82
C SER A 312 9.01 -18.26 -9.43
N SER A 313 9.58 -19.42 -9.09
CA SER A 313 10.97 -19.53 -8.64
C SER A 313 12.03 -19.24 -9.72
N ASP A 314 11.62 -19.06 -10.98
CA ASP A 314 12.49 -18.71 -12.10
C ASP A 314 12.66 -17.20 -12.30
N ILE A 315 12.09 -16.35 -11.41
CA ILE A 315 12.36 -14.91 -11.40
C ILE A 315 13.84 -14.66 -11.10
N ASP A 316 14.52 -13.95 -12.00
CA ASP A 316 15.94 -13.62 -11.86
C ASP A 316 16.16 -12.45 -10.88
N ILE A 317 15.29 -11.44 -10.94
CA ILE A 317 15.40 -10.22 -10.13
C ILE A 317 14.05 -9.66 -9.69
N ILE A 318 13.99 -9.23 -8.43
CA ILE A 318 12.88 -8.46 -7.85
C ILE A 318 13.35 -7.02 -7.69
N LYS A 319 12.57 -6.07 -8.21
CA LYS A 319 12.86 -4.62 -8.19
C LYS A 319 11.75 -3.89 -7.46
N ILE A 320 12.07 -3.23 -6.34
CA ILE A 320 11.07 -2.67 -5.42
C ILE A 320 11.27 -1.16 -5.33
N TYR A 321 10.23 -0.37 -5.57
CA TYR A 321 10.29 1.09 -5.41
C TYR A 321 8.99 1.66 -4.81
N GLY A 322 9.12 2.74 -4.05
CA GLY A 322 7.99 3.51 -3.54
C GLY A 322 7.14 2.81 -2.48
N HIS A 323 7.55 1.65 -2.00
CA HIS A 323 6.85 0.94 -0.95
C HIS A 323 7.38 1.36 0.44
N GLY A 324 6.49 1.54 1.42
CA GLY A 324 6.83 2.07 2.74
C GLY A 324 7.66 1.15 3.65
N LEU A 325 8.02 -0.06 3.19
CA LEU A 325 8.71 -1.14 3.95
C LEU A 325 8.13 -1.42 5.36
N GLY A 326 6.90 -0.98 5.62
CA GLY A 326 6.25 -1.07 6.93
C GLY A 326 5.53 -2.41 7.11
N LYS A 327 5.10 -2.67 8.36
CA LYS A 327 4.40 -3.91 8.74
C LYS A 327 3.03 -4.09 8.09
N ALA A 328 2.47 -3.07 7.45
CA ALA A 328 1.14 -3.10 6.84
C ALA A 328 1.00 -4.09 5.69
N ASP A 329 2.07 -4.29 4.92
CA ASP A 329 2.06 -5.14 3.71
C ASP A 329 3.10 -6.26 3.80
N TYR A 330 3.54 -6.57 5.01
CA TYR A 330 4.59 -7.57 5.24
C TYR A 330 4.22 -8.96 4.68
N SER A 331 2.96 -9.38 4.79
CA SER A 331 2.50 -10.68 4.26
C SER A 331 2.69 -10.82 2.75
N TYR A 332 2.60 -9.72 1.99
CA TYR A 332 2.89 -9.71 0.56
C TYR A 332 4.38 -9.91 0.31
N TYR A 333 5.26 -9.24 1.06
CA TYR A 333 6.70 -9.49 0.97
C TYR A 333 7.05 -10.93 1.31
N GLN A 334 6.52 -11.45 2.42
CA GLN A 334 6.75 -12.84 2.80
C GLN A 334 6.34 -13.79 1.66
N SER A 335 5.14 -13.61 1.09
CA SER A 335 4.65 -14.43 -0.02
C SER A 335 5.54 -14.35 -1.26
N ILE A 336 6.02 -13.14 -1.62
CA ILE A 336 6.94 -12.94 -2.75
C ILE A 336 8.26 -13.68 -2.51
N LEU A 337 8.86 -13.52 -1.33
CA LEU A 337 10.16 -14.08 -0.99
C LEU A 337 10.11 -15.61 -0.85
N ASP A 338 9.01 -16.15 -0.33
CA ASP A 338 8.74 -17.59 -0.28
C ASP A 338 8.58 -18.18 -1.68
N SER A 339 7.88 -17.50 -2.58
CA SER A 339 7.63 -17.97 -3.96
C SER A 339 8.92 -18.14 -4.77
N VAL A 340 9.96 -17.37 -4.45
CA VAL A 340 11.27 -17.44 -5.11
C VAL A 340 12.31 -18.27 -4.34
N ASP A 341 11.92 -18.87 -3.20
CA ASP A 341 12.82 -19.51 -2.23
C ASP A 341 14.08 -18.66 -1.98
N LEU A 342 13.90 -17.44 -1.46
CA LEU A 342 14.99 -16.45 -1.42
C LEU A 342 16.29 -16.99 -0.77
N TYR A 343 16.18 -17.88 0.22
CA TYR A 343 17.35 -18.42 0.91
C TYR A 343 18.18 -19.37 0.02
N HIS A 344 17.55 -20.37 -0.62
CA HIS A 344 18.26 -21.36 -1.44
C HIS A 344 18.33 -21.00 -2.93
N GLY A 345 17.42 -20.15 -3.39
CA GLY A 345 17.29 -19.68 -4.77
C GLY A 345 18.41 -18.73 -5.21
N LYS A 346 18.32 -18.30 -6.46
CA LYS A 346 19.31 -17.41 -7.11
C LYS A 346 18.80 -15.99 -7.33
N THR A 347 17.53 -15.74 -7.05
CA THR A 347 16.88 -14.46 -7.26
C THR A 347 17.62 -13.34 -6.54
N LYS A 348 17.82 -12.23 -7.25
CA LYS A 348 18.35 -10.98 -6.70
C LYS A 348 17.19 -10.09 -6.25
N VAL A 349 17.38 -9.33 -5.19
CA VAL A 349 16.41 -8.35 -4.69
C VAL A 349 17.08 -6.98 -4.67
N MET A 350 16.44 -6.04 -5.34
CA MET A 350 16.93 -4.69 -5.51
C MET A 350 15.89 -3.70 -5.00
N PHE A 351 16.28 -2.95 -3.97
CA PHE A 351 15.45 -1.90 -3.40
C PHE A 351 15.91 -0.54 -3.93
N PHE A 352 14.95 0.22 -4.42
CA PHE A 352 15.15 1.57 -4.89
C PHE A 352 14.64 2.59 -3.88
N TRP A 353 15.39 3.67 -3.68
CA TRP A 353 14.96 4.82 -2.90
C TRP A 353 15.23 6.12 -3.66
N SER A 354 14.55 7.21 -3.29
CA SER A 354 14.80 8.55 -3.81
C SER A 354 14.76 9.55 -2.65
N ASP A 355 15.29 10.76 -2.89
CA ASP A 355 15.04 11.88 -2.01
C ASP A 355 13.55 12.29 -2.04
N TYR A 356 13.12 12.95 -0.97
CA TYR A 356 11.79 13.55 -0.85
C TYR A 356 11.86 14.77 0.07
N GLU A 357 10.90 15.68 -0.10
CA GLU A 357 10.88 16.96 0.62
C GLU A 357 10.76 16.78 2.15
N GLY A 358 11.37 17.70 2.90
CA GLY A 358 11.23 17.76 4.36
C GLY A 358 12.17 16.84 5.16
N LYS A 359 13.10 16.12 4.50
CA LYS A 359 14.09 15.29 5.19
C LYS A 359 15.44 15.26 4.48
N GLU A 360 16.50 15.28 5.26
CA GLU A 360 17.88 15.19 4.76
C GLU A 360 18.13 13.86 4.04
N LYS A 361 18.77 13.92 2.87
CA LYS A 361 19.05 12.77 2.01
C LYS A 361 19.77 11.63 2.75
N GLU A 362 20.73 11.97 3.59
CA GLU A 362 21.47 10.98 4.38
C GLU A 362 20.57 10.26 5.39
N GLN A 363 19.63 10.98 6.00
CA GLN A 363 18.69 10.40 6.96
C GLN A 363 17.65 9.52 6.24
N ILE A 364 17.17 9.93 5.07
CA ILE A 364 16.32 9.10 4.21
C ILE A 364 17.01 7.77 3.92
N HIS A 365 18.27 7.81 3.46
CA HIS A 365 19.03 6.60 3.15
C HIS A 365 19.19 5.70 4.38
N LYS A 366 19.58 6.25 5.54
CA LYS A 366 19.74 5.47 6.78
C LYS A 366 18.45 4.77 7.19
N ASP A 367 17.33 5.48 7.17
CA ASP A 367 16.04 4.92 7.56
C ASP A 367 15.55 3.87 6.56
N PHE A 368 15.81 4.08 5.26
CA PHE A 368 15.49 3.11 4.22
C PHE A 368 16.31 1.82 4.37
N VAL A 369 17.63 1.93 4.57
CA VAL A 369 18.51 0.78 4.85
C VAL A 369 18.02 0.01 6.08
N LYS A 370 17.69 0.73 7.17
CA LYS A 370 17.12 0.11 8.38
C LYS A 370 15.81 -0.63 8.09
N GLY A 371 14.93 -0.04 7.28
CA GLY A 371 13.67 -0.67 6.85
C GLY A 371 13.90 -1.97 6.07
N VAL A 372 14.83 -1.96 5.11
CA VAL A 372 15.18 -3.15 4.33
C VAL A 372 15.79 -4.24 5.23
N THR A 373 16.70 -3.88 6.13
CA THR A 373 17.28 -4.84 7.09
C THR A 373 16.19 -5.48 7.95
N ASN A 374 15.31 -4.67 8.54
CA ASN A 374 14.22 -5.18 9.37
C ASN A 374 13.29 -6.12 8.59
N LEU A 375 12.97 -5.79 7.34
CA LEU A 375 12.13 -6.63 6.48
C LEU A 375 12.75 -8.02 6.26
N ILE A 376 14.04 -8.06 5.91
CA ILE A 376 14.77 -9.32 5.65
C ILE A 376 14.97 -10.12 6.94
N GLU A 377 15.26 -9.47 8.06
CA GLU A 377 15.38 -10.12 9.36
C GLU A 377 14.05 -10.69 9.85
N GLU A 378 12.95 -9.93 9.72
CA GLU A 378 11.60 -10.38 10.04
C GLU A 378 11.24 -11.59 9.18
N TYR A 379 11.53 -11.55 7.87
CA TYR A 379 11.40 -12.72 6.99
C TYR A 379 12.24 -13.92 7.43
N GLY A 380 13.48 -13.71 7.86
CA GLY A 380 14.30 -14.78 8.43
C GLY A 380 13.67 -15.46 9.66
N THR A 381 12.81 -14.77 10.41
CA THR A 381 12.13 -15.38 11.58
C THR A 381 11.10 -16.43 11.24
N THR A 382 10.62 -16.48 9.98
CA THR A 382 9.64 -17.47 9.52
C THR A 382 10.27 -18.84 9.28
N PHE A 383 11.61 -18.93 9.22
CA PHE A 383 12.31 -20.16 8.91
C PHE A 383 12.34 -21.13 10.10
N THR A 384 12.12 -22.41 9.80
CA THR A 384 12.27 -23.49 10.79
C THR A 384 13.69 -23.59 11.33
N ASN A 385 14.69 -23.38 10.46
CA ASN A 385 16.09 -23.27 10.85
C ASN A 385 16.42 -21.83 11.25
N LYS A 386 16.54 -21.60 12.57
CA LYS A 386 16.83 -20.27 13.14
C LYS A 386 18.19 -19.70 12.70
N ASP A 387 19.17 -20.55 12.41
CA ASP A 387 20.49 -20.09 11.95
C ASP A 387 20.45 -19.67 10.48
N HIS A 388 19.62 -20.32 9.66
CA HIS A 388 19.35 -19.86 8.30
C HIS A 388 18.70 -18.48 8.33
N GLY A 389 17.69 -18.31 9.18
CA GLY A 389 16.98 -17.04 9.35
C GLY A 389 17.91 -15.89 9.73
N ARG A 390 18.69 -16.07 10.81
CA ARG A 390 19.63 -15.06 11.32
C ARG A 390 20.71 -14.66 10.30
N ASN A 391 21.15 -15.60 9.47
CA ASN A 391 22.24 -15.36 8.53
C ASN A 391 21.77 -14.96 7.13
N LEU A 392 20.46 -14.87 6.88
CA LEU A 392 19.91 -14.60 5.54
C LEU A 392 20.43 -13.26 4.98
N PHE A 393 20.36 -12.18 5.76
CA PHE A 393 20.82 -10.87 5.34
C PHE A 393 22.31 -10.90 4.94
N THR A 394 23.17 -11.47 5.81
CA THR A 394 24.61 -11.62 5.54
C THR A 394 24.87 -12.48 4.31
N LYS A 395 24.14 -13.58 4.13
CA LYS A 395 24.26 -14.45 2.96
C LYS A 395 23.94 -13.71 1.66
N LEU A 396 22.83 -12.96 1.62
CA LEU A 396 22.44 -12.19 0.44
C LEU A 396 23.47 -11.12 0.07
N LEU A 397 24.10 -10.49 1.06
CA LEU A 397 25.19 -9.53 0.82
C LEU A 397 26.45 -10.20 0.27
N LEU A 398 26.90 -11.31 0.89
CA LEU A 398 28.09 -12.05 0.43
C LEU A 398 27.94 -12.58 -0.99
N GLU A 399 26.70 -12.92 -1.39
CA GLU A 399 26.37 -13.43 -2.72
C GLU A 399 26.02 -12.32 -3.72
N ASN A 400 26.08 -11.04 -3.32
CA ASN A 400 25.67 -9.88 -4.14
C ASN A 400 24.23 -10.01 -4.70
N ARG A 401 23.32 -10.59 -3.89
CA ARG A 401 21.91 -10.80 -4.23
C ARG A 401 20.97 -9.77 -3.61
N LEU A 402 21.44 -8.93 -2.68
CA LEU A 402 20.67 -7.82 -2.13
C LEU A 402 21.36 -6.49 -2.45
N THR A 403 20.67 -5.58 -3.12
CA THR A 403 21.18 -4.25 -3.45
C THR A 403 20.19 -3.15 -3.04
N ILE A 404 20.73 -2.01 -2.62
CA ILE A 404 19.97 -0.79 -2.31
C ILE A 404 20.55 0.31 -3.19
N GLU A 405 19.71 0.92 -4.03
CA GLU A 405 20.14 1.90 -5.02
C GLU A 405 19.29 3.16 -5.00
N GLU A 406 19.94 4.31 -5.09
CA GLU A 406 19.27 5.58 -5.28
C GLU A 406 18.82 5.73 -6.74
N ILE A 407 17.54 6.05 -6.95
CA ILE A 407 17.02 6.57 -8.22
C ILE A 407 17.29 8.08 -8.26
N PRO A 408 18.08 8.58 -9.21
CA PRO A 408 18.40 10.00 -9.30
C PRO A 408 17.26 10.77 -9.99
N VAL A 409 16.13 10.92 -9.29
CA VAL A 409 14.89 11.54 -9.81
C VAL A 409 15.14 12.93 -10.41
N ASN A 410 15.96 13.75 -9.76
CA ASN A 410 16.33 15.08 -10.27
C ASN A 410 17.08 15.03 -11.61
N ALA A 411 17.92 14.01 -11.81
CA ALA A 411 18.62 13.83 -13.09
C ALA A 411 17.66 13.27 -14.16
N LEU A 412 16.79 12.33 -13.80
CA LEU A 412 15.84 11.71 -14.71
C LEU A 412 14.78 12.70 -15.21
N PHE A 413 14.36 13.64 -14.37
CA PHE A 413 13.32 14.62 -14.69
C PHE A 413 13.86 15.96 -15.19
N LEU A 414 15.15 16.05 -15.54
CA LEU A 414 15.81 17.32 -15.90
C LEU A 414 15.08 18.12 -17.01
N ASN A 415 14.45 17.42 -17.97
CA ASN A 415 13.76 18.03 -19.12
C ASN A 415 12.23 17.87 -19.06
N VAL A 416 11.65 17.61 -17.89
CA VAL A 416 10.21 17.33 -17.72
C VAL A 416 9.56 18.24 -16.68
#